data_AF-A0A226QMA5-F1
#
_entry.id   AF-A0A226QMA5-F1
#
_cell.length_a   1.000
_cell.length_b   1.000
_cell.length_c   1.000
_cell.angle_alpha   90.00
_cell.angle_beta   90.00
_cell.angle_gamma   90.00
#
_symmetry.space_group_name_H-M   'P 1'
#
loop_
_entity.id
_entity.type
_entity.pdbx_description
1 polymer ?
#
loop_
_entity_poly.entity_id
_entity_poly.type
_entity_poly.pdbx_seq_one_letter_code
_entity_poly.pdbx_strand_id
1 'polypeptide(L)'
;MRKKHYCILAMSFMFSIFLVLLTYKPVFAASVKVISATNDKAVFHRKVNGKFERVGRLYKDQLFRATKINNNWYTIQLGNNSYYLYKQHVKEVRASLPALNGSTKPKKIVYPKTDVPVYKTKTLDEPIGTVYKNMPLPVQQIEGPWYQIMFAGRLAYVHQNNVAGLATEVPVIVYHHLLKEKENVKFKNEKTVVSYEQFSAQMKLLSDHGYHTITLPELEQFLRGKRSLPAKSIMIHFDDGLKTNYIYAYPVLKQYHFHAVAFLITSRNTSAVQPFRPDILQFLSWPEIDQMRDVFEFASHTHALHNRGTDGIGNLMKEPRATVKADLLQSRKLLNGTTYFAYPFGQYKQETINILKETGFTMAFTTKVGTVKPGDDPYQLNRHGIGPDTTLEEFKHIIRLVE
;
A
#
# COMPACT_ATOMS: atom_id res chain seq x y z
N MET A 1 31.30 82.01 -7.23
CA MET A 1 32.71 81.55 -7.14
C MET A 1 32.84 80.61 -5.94
N ARG A 2 33.33 79.37 -6.16
CA ARG A 2 34.00 78.46 -5.18
C ARG A 2 33.19 78.04 -3.93
N LYS A 3 33.27 76.84 -3.36
CA LYS A 3 33.78 75.49 -3.66
C LYS A 3 33.49 74.66 -2.38
N LYS A 4 33.31 73.34 -2.51
CA LYS A 4 33.37 72.29 -1.45
C LYS A 4 32.17 72.19 -0.48
N HIS A 5 31.80 71.04 0.08
CA HIS A 5 32.03 69.60 -0.10
C HIS A 5 31.01 68.96 0.85
N TYR A 6 30.23 67.98 0.44
CA TYR A 6 29.90 66.85 1.31
C TYR A 6 29.86 65.57 0.48
N CYS A 7 30.49 64.57 1.08
CA CYS A 7 30.95 63.33 0.50
C CYS A 7 30.08 62.19 1.05
N ILE A 8 29.83 61.18 0.20
CA ILE A 8 29.72 59.74 0.51
C ILE A 8 28.43 59.34 1.29
N LEU A 9 27.55 58.46 0.82
CA LEU A 9 27.75 57.00 0.70
C LEU A 9 26.65 56.40 -0.20
N ALA A 10 27.02 55.71 -1.27
CA ALA A 10 26.19 54.64 -1.85
C ALA A 10 27.13 53.60 -2.47
N MET A 11 27.47 52.59 -1.66
CA MET A 11 28.31 51.46 -2.03
C MET A 11 27.45 50.46 -2.80
N SER A 12 27.46 50.51 -4.13
CA SER A 12 26.82 49.50 -4.97
C SER A 12 27.64 48.21 -4.95
N PHE A 13 27.13 47.20 -4.25
CA PHE A 13 27.65 45.83 -4.31
C PHE A 13 27.33 45.23 -5.69
N MET A 14 28.34 45.08 -6.55
CA MET A 14 28.26 44.21 -7.73
C MET A 14 28.26 42.74 -7.29
N PHE A 15 27.09 42.12 -7.26
CA PHE A 15 27.01 40.66 -7.23
C PHE A 15 27.26 40.12 -8.64
N SER A 16 28.48 39.62 -8.87
CA SER A 16 28.80 38.81 -10.04
C SER A 16 28.05 37.48 -9.93
N ILE A 17 26.96 37.33 -10.68
CA ILE A 17 26.27 36.05 -10.86
C ILE A 17 27.17 35.21 -11.78
N PHE A 18 27.91 34.28 -11.18
CA PHE A 18 28.53 33.17 -11.91
C PHE A 18 27.40 32.30 -12.47
N LEU A 19 27.01 32.57 -13.72
CA LEU A 19 26.12 31.71 -14.49
C LEU A 19 26.90 30.43 -14.80
N VAL A 20 26.84 29.45 -13.90
CA VAL A 20 27.23 28.07 -14.22
C VAL A 20 26.21 27.55 -15.23
N LEU A 21 26.50 27.80 -16.52
CA LEU A 21 25.92 27.07 -17.63
C LEU A 21 26.37 25.61 -17.49
N LEU A 22 25.65 24.86 -16.66
CA LEU A 22 25.60 23.41 -16.76
C LEU A 22 25.00 23.11 -18.13
N THR A 23 25.89 22.99 -19.12
CA THR A 23 25.58 22.36 -20.38
C THR A 23 25.25 20.90 -20.05
N TYR A 24 23.96 20.63 -19.90
CA TYR A 24 23.44 19.30 -19.69
C TYR A 24 23.75 18.48 -20.93
N LYS A 25 24.83 17.70 -20.88
CA LYS A 25 25.07 16.67 -21.89
C LYS A 25 23.92 15.67 -21.80
N PRO A 26 23.27 15.34 -22.91
CA PRO A 26 22.29 14.27 -22.89
C PRO A 26 23.00 12.98 -22.47
N VAL A 27 22.37 12.22 -21.57
CA VAL A 27 22.85 10.87 -21.21
C VAL A 27 22.57 9.96 -22.42
N PHE A 28 23.44 10.01 -23.42
CA PHE A 28 23.52 9.02 -24.49
C PHE A 28 24.97 8.57 -24.62
N ALA A 29 25.29 7.45 -23.97
CA ALA A 29 26.28 6.47 -24.44
C ALA A 29 26.39 5.29 -23.44
N ALA A 30 25.33 4.52 -23.27
CA ALA A 30 25.49 3.08 -23.13
C ALA A 30 25.10 2.48 -24.49
N SER A 31 25.78 1.42 -24.95
CA SER A 31 25.43 0.77 -26.23
C SER A 31 24.01 0.22 -26.15
N VAL A 32 23.03 1.02 -26.59
CA VAL A 32 21.63 0.62 -26.62
C VAL A 32 21.49 -0.51 -27.63
N LYS A 33 21.28 -1.73 -27.13
CA LYS A 33 21.04 -2.90 -27.97
C LYS A 33 19.57 -3.07 -28.22
N VAL A 34 19.21 -3.46 -29.43
CA VAL A 34 17.87 -3.95 -29.74
C VAL A 34 17.83 -5.43 -29.46
N ILE A 35 16.87 -5.84 -28.63
CA ILE A 35 16.66 -7.23 -28.24
C ILE A 35 15.25 -7.67 -28.64
N SER A 36 15.09 -8.97 -28.87
CA SER A 36 13.80 -9.60 -29.12
C SER A 36 13.57 -10.76 -28.17
N ALA A 37 12.36 -10.86 -27.61
CA ALA A 37 12.00 -11.99 -26.77
C ALA A 37 11.89 -13.27 -27.60
N THR A 38 12.54 -14.34 -27.14
CA THR A 38 12.56 -15.63 -27.83
C THR A 38 11.40 -16.54 -27.44
N ASN A 39 10.66 -16.17 -26.39
CA ASN A 39 9.50 -16.87 -25.86
C ASN A 39 8.66 -15.92 -24.99
N ASP A 40 7.43 -16.33 -24.67
CA ASP A 40 6.54 -15.58 -23.78
C ASP A 40 6.91 -15.66 -22.28
N LYS A 41 8.05 -16.30 -21.97
CA LYS A 41 8.64 -16.36 -20.62
C LYS A 41 9.69 -15.28 -20.38
N ALA A 42 9.81 -14.28 -21.26
CA ALA A 42 10.70 -13.13 -21.09
C ALA A 42 10.20 -12.17 -19.98
N VAL A 43 10.21 -12.66 -18.74
CA VAL A 43 9.79 -11.94 -17.54
C VAL A 43 10.92 -11.03 -17.07
N PHE A 44 10.59 -9.77 -16.80
CA PHE A 44 11.51 -8.81 -16.20
C PHE A 44 11.20 -8.59 -14.71
N HIS A 45 12.23 -8.24 -13.96
CA HIS A 45 12.22 -8.26 -12.50
C HIS A 45 12.71 -6.95 -11.90
N ARG A 46 12.17 -6.57 -10.75
CA ARG A 46 12.80 -5.59 -9.86
C ARG A 46 13.56 -6.31 -8.75
N LYS A 47 14.62 -5.71 -8.23
CA LYS A 47 15.36 -6.23 -7.09
C LYS A 47 14.94 -5.49 -5.82
N VAL A 48 14.33 -6.19 -4.87
CA VAL A 48 13.88 -5.64 -3.57
C VAL A 48 14.51 -6.49 -2.48
N ASN A 49 15.29 -5.87 -1.58
CA ASN A 49 15.97 -6.55 -0.46
C ASN A 49 16.73 -7.83 -0.88
N GLY A 50 17.41 -7.78 -2.02
CA GLY A 50 18.16 -8.92 -2.56
C GLY A 50 17.34 -9.94 -3.35
N LYS A 51 16.00 -9.94 -3.24
CA LYS A 51 15.10 -10.84 -3.98
C LYS A 51 14.65 -10.21 -5.31
N PHE A 52 14.45 -11.05 -6.32
CA PHE A 52 13.91 -10.64 -7.61
C PHE A 52 12.40 -10.87 -7.66
N GLU A 53 11.65 -9.79 -7.81
CA GLU A 53 10.19 -9.82 -7.94
C GLU A 53 9.80 -9.61 -9.41
N ARG A 54 8.89 -10.43 -9.93
CA ARG A 54 8.39 -10.32 -11.29
C ARG A 54 7.52 -9.07 -11.43
N VAL A 55 7.72 -8.29 -12.48
CA VAL A 55 7.00 -7.01 -12.68
C VAL A 55 6.31 -6.89 -14.04
N GLY A 56 6.58 -7.84 -14.93
CA GLY A 56 5.96 -7.90 -16.25
C GLY A 56 6.67 -8.90 -17.14
N ARG A 57 6.19 -9.00 -18.38
CA ARG A 57 6.78 -9.85 -19.42
C ARG A 57 6.77 -9.17 -20.77
N LEU A 58 7.74 -9.53 -21.60
CA LEU A 58 7.82 -9.16 -23.01
C LEU A 58 7.27 -10.32 -23.85
N TYR A 59 6.53 -10.02 -24.91
CA TYR A 59 5.99 -11.04 -25.80
C TYR A 59 6.97 -11.42 -26.89
N LYS A 60 6.92 -12.68 -27.31
CA LYS A 60 7.79 -13.26 -28.32
C LYS A 60 7.82 -12.41 -29.60
N ASP A 61 8.99 -12.34 -30.24
CA ASP A 61 9.24 -11.69 -31.54
C ASP A 61 9.03 -10.17 -31.56
N GLN A 62 8.72 -9.56 -30.41
CA GLN A 62 8.66 -8.10 -30.26
C GLN A 62 10.05 -7.51 -30.02
N LEU A 63 10.26 -6.26 -30.46
CA LEU A 63 11.55 -5.56 -30.35
C LEU A 63 11.55 -4.53 -29.22
N PHE A 64 12.63 -4.52 -28.43
CA PHE A 64 12.83 -3.66 -27.26
C PHE A 64 14.26 -3.14 -27.17
N ARG A 65 14.50 -2.15 -26.29
CA ARG A 65 15.84 -1.62 -26.02
C ARG A 65 16.36 -2.08 -24.67
N ALA A 66 17.59 -2.62 -24.67
CA ALA A 66 18.37 -2.83 -23.46
C ALA A 66 19.33 -1.65 -23.25
N THR A 67 19.36 -1.13 -22.02
CA THR A 67 20.20 0.02 -21.64
C THR A 67 21.53 -0.37 -21.01
N LYS A 68 21.60 -1.57 -20.42
CA LYS A 68 22.84 -2.15 -19.88
C LYS A 68 22.89 -3.65 -20.13
N ILE A 69 24.11 -4.18 -20.15
CA ILE A 69 24.40 -5.59 -20.37
C ILE A 69 25.35 -6.03 -19.26
N ASN A 70 24.93 -7.00 -18.46
CA ASN A 70 25.76 -7.68 -17.47
C ASN A 70 25.87 -9.16 -17.85
N ASN A 71 26.68 -9.97 -17.14
CA ASN A 71 26.92 -11.37 -17.52
C ASN A 71 25.63 -12.16 -17.77
N ASN A 72 24.66 -12.11 -16.85
CA ASN A 72 23.42 -12.90 -16.95
C ASN A 72 22.17 -12.10 -17.34
N TRP A 73 22.27 -10.76 -17.44
CA TRP A 73 21.11 -9.88 -17.51
C TRP A 73 21.26 -8.78 -18.56
N TYR A 74 20.15 -8.44 -19.20
CA TYR A 74 19.91 -7.13 -19.76
C TYR A 74 19.19 -6.25 -18.73
N THR A 75 19.46 -4.95 -18.78
CA THR A 75 18.63 -3.95 -18.12
C THR A 75 17.71 -3.31 -19.13
N ILE A 76 16.41 -3.25 -18.82
CA ILE A 76 15.39 -2.56 -19.61
C ILE A 76 14.72 -1.48 -18.76
N GLN A 77 13.96 -0.59 -19.39
CA GLN A 77 13.26 0.51 -18.70
C GLN A 77 11.74 0.36 -18.73
N LEU A 78 11.08 0.61 -17.61
CA LEU A 78 9.63 0.89 -17.56
C LEU A 78 9.45 2.25 -16.88
N GLY A 79 9.01 3.25 -17.64
CA GLY A 79 9.16 4.64 -17.25
C GLY A 79 10.64 5.01 -17.06
N ASN A 80 10.94 5.66 -15.93
CA ASN A 80 12.32 6.03 -15.57
C ASN A 80 13.04 4.95 -14.72
N ASN A 81 12.36 3.84 -14.42
CA ASN A 81 12.88 2.78 -13.57
C ASN A 81 13.57 1.69 -14.40
N SER A 82 14.61 1.09 -13.84
CA SER A 82 15.42 0.03 -14.47
C SER A 82 15.04 -1.35 -13.92
N TYR A 83 14.93 -2.33 -14.81
CA TYR A 83 14.51 -3.70 -14.49
C TYR A 83 15.43 -4.73 -15.14
N TYR A 84 15.50 -5.90 -14.53
CA TYR A 84 16.40 -6.99 -14.89
C TYR A 84 15.68 -8.05 -15.73
N LEU A 85 16.23 -8.36 -16.90
CA LEU A 85 15.72 -9.36 -17.83
C LEU A 85 16.80 -10.40 -18.13
N TYR A 86 16.52 -11.68 -17.92
CA TYR A 86 17.51 -12.74 -18.15
C TYR A 86 17.86 -12.83 -19.64
N LYS A 87 19.17 -12.91 -19.95
CA LYS A 87 19.64 -13.02 -21.34
C LYS A 87 19.07 -14.24 -22.07
N GLN A 88 18.91 -15.37 -21.40
CA GLN A 88 18.44 -16.62 -22.01
C GLN A 88 17.04 -16.53 -22.65
N HIS A 89 16.23 -15.53 -22.29
CA HIS A 89 14.87 -15.35 -22.83
C HIS A 89 14.80 -14.31 -23.94
N VAL A 90 15.93 -13.73 -24.36
CA VAL A 90 16.00 -12.75 -25.43
C VAL A 90 17.21 -12.97 -26.33
N LYS A 91 17.17 -12.42 -27.53
CA LYS A 91 18.30 -12.39 -28.48
C LYS A 91 18.57 -10.96 -28.92
N GLU A 92 19.83 -10.61 -29.16
CA GLU A 92 20.16 -9.36 -29.83
C GLU A 92 19.74 -9.44 -31.30
N VAL A 93 19.17 -8.36 -31.81
CA VAL A 93 18.72 -8.27 -33.20
C VAL A 93 19.30 -7.02 -33.83
N ARG A 94 19.79 -7.13 -35.06
CA ARG A 94 20.24 -5.99 -35.86
C ARG A 94 19.02 -5.29 -36.45
N ALA A 95 18.37 -4.46 -35.64
CA ALA A 95 17.22 -3.65 -36.02
C ALA A 95 17.33 -2.25 -35.43
N SER A 96 16.55 -1.32 -35.96
CA SER A 96 16.38 0.01 -35.38
C SER A 96 14.97 0.14 -34.78
N LEU A 97 14.90 0.84 -33.66
CA LEU A 97 13.63 1.31 -33.09
C LEU A 97 13.55 2.83 -33.28
N PRO A 98 12.35 3.43 -33.34
CA PRO A 98 12.19 4.88 -33.39
C PRO A 98 12.91 5.57 -32.23
N ALA A 99 13.46 6.76 -32.50
CA ALA A 99 14.09 7.59 -31.47
C ALA A 99 13.08 7.92 -30.35
N LEU A 100 13.56 7.98 -29.11
CA LEU A 100 12.74 8.36 -27.96
C LEU A 100 12.70 9.88 -27.88
N ASN A 101 11.67 10.49 -28.46
CA ASN A 101 11.41 11.93 -28.34
C ASN A 101 10.27 12.13 -27.34
N GLY A 102 10.55 12.71 -26.17
CA GLY A 102 9.52 12.97 -25.16
C GLY A 102 10.06 13.59 -23.88
N SER A 103 9.20 14.32 -23.17
CA SER A 103 9.46 14.82 -21.82
C SER A 103 9.80 13.66 -20.86
N THR A 104 10.81 13.85 -20.03
CA THR A 104 11.22 12.92 -18.97
C THR A 104 10.30 12.99 -17.74
N LYS A 105 9.49 14.06 -17.63
CA LYS A 105 8.56 14.26 -16.51
C LYS A 105 7.19 13.66 -16.88
N PRO A 106 6.70 12.66 -16.14
CA PRO A 106 5.39 12.08 -16.41
C PRO A 106 4.27 13.08 -16.15
N LYS A 107 3.21 13.02 -16.96
CA LYS A 107 1.96 13.79 -16.74
C LYS A 107 1.19 13.28 -15.53
N LYS A 108 1.20 11.96 -15.33
CA LYS A 108 0.68 11.28 -14.12
C LYS A 108 1.28 9.89 -13.97
N ILE A 109 1.07 9.28 -12.81
CA ILE A 109 1.37 7.86 -12.58
C ILE A 109 0.05 7.11 -12.50
N VAL A 110 -0.03 5.97 -13.18
CA VAL A 110 -1.16 5.04 -13.12
C VAL A 110 -0.70 3.64 -12.75
N TYR A 111 -1.64 2.79 -12.34
CA TYR A 111 -1.37 1.45 -11.83
C TYR A 111 -2.27 0.44 -12.51
N PRO A 112 -1.73 -0.65 -13.08
CA PRO A 112 -2.51 -1.78 -13.56
C PRO A 112 -3.46 -2.31 -12.47
N LYS A 113 -4.77 -2.37 -12.78
CA LYS A 113 -5.81 -2.94 -11.91
C LYS A 113 -5.65 -4.46 -11.75
N THR A 114 -5.19 -5.10 -12.82
CA THR A 114 -4.81 -6.51 -12.96
C THR A 114 -3.46 -6.59 -13.69
N ASP A 115 -3.06 -7.77 -14.17
CA ASP A 115 -2.01 -7.85 -15.17
C ASP A 115 -2.51 -7.27 -16.50
N VAL A 116 -1.86 -6.21 -16.96
CA VAL A 116 -2.38 -5.40 -18.08
C VAL A 116 -1.53 -5.58 -19.33
N PRO A 117 -2.14 -5.95 -20.47
CA PRO A 117 -1.45 -5.97 -21.74
C PRO A 117 -1.00 -4.56 -22.14
N VAL A 118 0.21 -4.48 -22.67
CA VAL A 118 0.78 -3.27 -23.25
C VAL A 118 0.74 -3.41 -24.76
N TYR A 119 0.24 -2.40 -25.46
CA TYR A 119 -0.01 -2.44 -26.90
C TYR A 119 0.99 -1.59 -27.67
N LYS A 120 1.33 -2.04 -28.87
CA LYS A 120 2.22 -1.30 -29.78
C LYS A 120 1.58 -0.01 -30.30
N THR A 121 0.29 -0.09 -30.59
CA THR A 121 -0.54 0.98 -31.16
C THR A 121 -1.79 1.18 -30.30
N LYS A 122 -2.64 2.12 -30.68
CA LYS A 122 -3.90 2.45 -29.99
C LYS A 122 -5.05 1.49 -30.37
N THR A 123 -4.75 0.19 -30.45
CA THR A 123 -5.70 -0.90 -30.75
C THR A 123 -5.46 -2.07 -29.81
N LEU A 124 -6.42 -3.00 -29.71
CA LEU A 124 -6.33 -4.18 -28.83
C LEU A 124 -5.67 -5.39 -29.50
N ASP A 125 -5.26 -5.28 -30.78
CA ASP A 125 -4.87 -6.44 -31.60
C ASP A 125 -3.36 -6.76 -31.53
N GLU A 126 -2.52 -5.82 -31.07
CA GLU A 126 -1.06 -5.96 -31.05
C GLU A 126 -0.45 -5.78 -29.64
N PRO A 127 -0.72 -6.69 -28.69
CA PRO A 127 -0.04 -6.66 -27.40
C PRO A 127 1.43 -7.03 -27.58
N ILE A 128 2.32 -6.25 -26.97
CA ILE A 128 3.77 -6.45 -27.00
C ILE A 128 4.33 -6.96 -25.68
N GLY A 129 3.51 -7.01 -24.65
CA GLY A 129 3.92 -7.44 -23.33
C GLY A 129 2.81 -7.31 -22.31
N THR A 130 3.15 -7.55 -21.06
CA THR A 130 2.26 -7.35 -19.91
C THR A 130 3.03 -6.62 -18.83
N VAL A 131 2.39 -5.65 -18.19
CA VAL A 131 2.85 -5.09 -16.91
C VAL A 131 1.97 -5.65 -15.81
N TYR A 132 2.59 -6.14 -14.74
CA TYR A 132 1.85 -6.79 -13.66
C TYR A 132 1.15 -5.80 -12.75
N LYS A 133 0.12 -6.30 -12.06
CA LYS A 133 -0.67 -5.55 -11.08
C LYS A 133 0.23 -4.75 -10.12
N ASN A 134 -0.21 -3.53 -9.76
CA ASN A 134 0.45 -2.63 -8.82
C ASN A 134 1.82 -2.05 -9.26
N MET A 135 2.22 -2.23 -10.51
CA MET A 135 3.42 -1.57 -11.04
C MET A 135 3.13 -0.11 -11.42
N PRO A 136 3.92 0.87 -10.92
CA PRO A 136 3.76 2.25 -11.31
C PRO A 136 4.09 2.42 -12.80
N LEU A 137 3.14 3.02 -13.53
CA LEU A 137 3.25 3.37 -14.94
C LEU A 137 3.27 4.89 -15.10
N PRO A 138 4.46 5.48 -15.33
CA PRO A 138 4.56 6.90 -15.65
C PRO A 138 3.98 7.17 -17.04
N VAL A 139 2.88 7.93 -17.10
CA VAL A 139 2.19 8.31 -18.33
C VAL A 139 2.91 9.50 -18.97
N GLN A 140 3.35 9.34 -20.21
CA GLN A 140 3.99 10.39 -21.00
C GLN A 140 2.96 11.26 -21.74
N GLN A 141 1.96 10.63 -22.36
CA GLN A 141 0.88 11.31 -23.06
C GLN A 141 -0.48 10.64 -22.81
N ILE A 142 -1.53 11.44 -22.91
CA ILE A 142 -2.92 11.00 -22.83
C ILE A 142 -3.51 11.24 -24.22
N GLU A 143 -3.94 10.17 -24.89
CA GLU A 143 -4.42 10.18 -26.27
C GLU A 143 -5.78 9.46 -26.34
N GLY A 144 -6.87 10.20 -26.14
CA GLY A 144 -8.19 9.59 -26.03
C GLY A 144 -8.21 8.56 -24.89
N PRO A 145 -8.69 7.31 -25.10
CA PRO A 145 -8.75 6.26 -24.07
C PRO A 145 -7.42 5.51 -23.88
N TRP A 146 -6.30 6.08 -24.35
CA TRP A 146 -4.98 5.47 -24.26
C TRP A 146 -4.02 6.34 -23.46
N TYR A 147 -3.23 5.67 -22.62
CA TYR A 147 -2.05 6.27 -22.00
C TYR A 147 -0.80 5.76 -22.68
N GLN A 148 -0.02 6.68 -23.21
CA GLN A 148 1.31 6.39 -23.75
C GLN A 148 2.31 6.27 -22.60
N ILE A 149 3.05 5.18 -22.56
CA ILE A 149 4.06 4.87 -21.55
C ILE A 149 5.38 4.50 -22.22
N MET A 150 6.48 4.66 -21.48
CA MET A 150 7.77 4.08 -21.86
C MET A 150 7.82 2.62 -21.40
N PHE A 151 7.77 1.68 -22.33
CA PHE A 151 7.79 0.24 -22.07
C PHE A 151 8.99 -0.41 -22.75
N ALA A 152 9.92 -0.94 -21.94
CA ALA A 152 11.16 -1.58 -22.38
C ALA A 152 11.93 -0.76 -23.43
N GLY A 153 12.03 0.55 -23.19
CA GLY A 153 12.75 1.52 -24.02
C GLY A 153 12.09 1.82 -25.38
N ARG A 154 10.77 1.67 -25.49
CA ARG A 154 9.97 2.20 -26.61
C ARG A 154 8.65 2.78 -26.10
N LEU A 155 8.06 3.67 -26.90
CA LEU A 155 6.70 4.12 -26.67
C LEU A 155 5.72 2.96 -26.91
N ALA A 156 4.76 2.84 -26.01
CA ALA A 156 3.69 1.85 -26.07
C ALA A 156 2.45 2.38 -25.33
N TYR A 157 1.35 1.64 -25.40
CA TYR A 157 0.05 2.10 -24.93
C TYR A 157 -0.57 1.14 -23.93
N VAL A 158 -1.24 1.69 -22.91
CA VAL A 158 -2.16 0.95 -22.03
C VAL A 158 -3.52 1.64 -22.05
N HIS A 159 -4.59 0.86 -22.03
CA HIS A 159 -5.94 1.39 -22.05
C HIS A 159 -6.33 1.92 -20.66
N GLN A 160 -7.00 3.08 -20.58
CA GLN A 160 -7.33 3.72 -19.30
C GLN A 160 -8.21 2.83 -18.41
N ASN A 161 -9.13 2.05 -19.00
CA ASN A 161 -10.01 1.14 -18.26
C ASN A 161 -9.25 0.09 -17.44
N ASN A 162 -8.01 -0.22 -17.83
CA ASN A 162 -7.19 -1.26 -17.21
C ASN A 162 -6.29 -0.72 -16.10
N VAL A 163 -6.26 0.60 -15.88
CA VAL A 163 -5.37 1.23 -14.91
C VAL A 163 -6.13 2.20 -13.98
N ALA A 164 -5.60 2.44 -12.79
CA ALA A 164 -6.11 3.40 -11.81
C ALA A 164 -5.11 4.55 -11.58
N GLY A 165 -5.59 5.70 -11.10
CA GLY A 165 -4.74 6.82 -10.68
C GLY A 165 -4.00 6.54 -9.37
N LEU A 166 -3.51 7.59 -8.71
CA LEU A 166 -2.91 7.48 -7.37
C LEU A 166 -3.96 7.63 -6.27
N ALA A 167 -3.83 6.87 -5.20
CA ALA A 167 -4.44 7.24 -3.93
C ALA A 167 -3.73 8.48 -3.39
N THR A 168 -4.50 9.51 -3.08
CA THR A 168 -4.04 10.69 -2.32
C THR A 168 -4.19 10.46 -0.83
N GLU A 169 -5.10 9.56 -0.45
CA GLU A 169 -5.39 9.14 0.90
C GLU A 169 -5.92 7.70 0.89
N VAL A 170 -5.85 7.02 2.03
CA VAL A 170 -6.30 5.64 2.20
C VAL A 170 -7.31 5.57 3.34
N PRO A 171 -8.56 5.15 3.08
CA PRO A 171 -9.48 4.78 4.14
C PRO A 171 -8.96 3.54 4.89
N VAL A 172 -8.95 3.61 6.22
CA VAL A 172 -8.68 2.48 7.11
C VAL A 172 -9.98 2.18 7.84
N ILE A 173 -10.63 1.07 7.52
CA ILE A 173 -11.89 0.67 8.15
C ILE A 173 -11.62 -0.38 9.23
N VAL A 174 -12.30 -0.28 10.38
CA VAL A 174 -12.14 -1.23 11.49
C VAL A 174 -13.47 -1.88 11.86
N TYR A 175 -13.45 -3.21 11.89
CA TYR A 175 -14.49 -4.09 12.43
C TYR A 175 -14.00 -4.69 13.76
N HIS A 176 -14.91 -5.33 14.50
CA HIS A 176 -14.53 -6.09 15.70
C HIS A 176 -15.18 -7.46 15.69
N HIS A 177 -16.49 -7.51 15.92
CA HIS A 177 -17.24 -8.76 16.06
C HIS A 177 -18.23 -8.90 14.91
N LEU A 178 -18.38 -10.13 14.41
CA LEU A 178 -19.32 -10.48 13.35
C LEU A 178 -20.24 -11.59 13.82
N LEU A 179 -21.54 -11.43 13.66
CA LEU A 179 -22.51 -12.50 13.91
C LEU A 179 -23.55 -12.49 12.80
N LYS A 180 -24.15 -13.64 12.48
CA LYS A 180 -25.36 -13.61 11.65
C LYS A 180 -26.47 -12.92 12.42
N GLU A 181 -27.39 -12.27 11.73
CA GLU A 181 -28.53 -11.59 12.38
C GLU A 181 -29.29 -12.53 13.34
N LYS A 182 -29.54 -13.78 12.91
CA LYS A 182 -30.22 -14.80 13.72
C LYS A 182 -29.43 -15.27 14.95
N GLU A 183 -28.11 -15.07 14.97
CA GLU A 183 -27.21 -15.46 16.06
C GLU A 183 -27.02 -14.31 17.05
N ASN A 184 -27.20 -13.06 16.61
CA ASN A 184 -26.94 -11.87 17.39
C ASN A 184 -28.05 -11.57 18.40
N VAL A 185 -28.24 -12.47 19.37
CA VAL A 185 -29.24 -12.33 20.43
C VAL A 185 -28.63 -11.61 21.64
N LYS A 186 -27.45 -12.05 22.11
CA LYS A 186 -26.83 -11.50 23.33
C LYS A 186 -26.12 -10.16 23.11
N PHE A 187 -25.64 -9.90 21.90
CA PHE A 187 -24.86 -8.70 21.58
C PHE A 187 -25.60 -7.70 20.70
N LYS A 188 -26.94 -7.80 20.61
CA LYS A 188 -27.77 -6.99 19.71
C LYS A 188 -27.66 -5.47 19.91
N ASN A 189 -27.25 -5.03 21.10
CA ASN A 189 -27.10 -3.61 21.45
C ASN A 189 -25.64 -3.14 21.42
N GLU A 190 -24.70 -4.01 21.06
CA GLU A 190 -23.27 -3.68 21.02
C GLU A 190 -22.92 -2.95 19.72
N LYS A 191 -22.29 -1.78 19.86
CA LYS A 191 -21.99 -0.87 18.74
C LYS A 191 -20.89 -1.35 17.79
N THR A 192 -20.23 -2.46 18.11
CA THR A 192 -19.11 -3.02 17.35
C THR A 192 -19.40 -4.43 16.81
N VAL A 193 -20.67 -4.85 16.86
CA VAL A 193 -21.14 -6.11 16.26
C VAL A 193 -21.81 -5.80 14.94
N VAL A 194 -21.17 -6.17 13.84
CA VAL A 194 -21.68 -6.02 12.48
C VAL A 194 -22.28 -7.35 12.02
N SER A 195 -23.41 -7.32 11.30
CA SER A 195 -23.96 -8.57 10.78
C SER A 195 -23.05 -9.17 9.70
N TYR A 196 -23.00 -10.50 9.62
CA TYR A 196 -22.31 -11.20 8.54
C TYR A 196 -22.82 -10.72 7.17
N GLU A 197 -24.13 -10.53 7.06
CA GLU A 197 -24.83 -10.09 5.85
C GLU A 197 -24.36 -8.69 5.42
N GLN A 198 -24.30 -7.75 6.37
CA GLN A 198 -23.79 -6.38 6.12
C GLN A 198 -22.32 -6.40 5.73
N PHE A 199 -21.48 -7.15 6.45
CA PHE A 199 -20.06 -7.29 6.12
C PHE A 199 -19.86 -7.88 4.72
N SER A 200 -20.60 -8.94 4.37
CA SER A 200 -20.52 -9.56 3.05
C SER A 200 -20.95 -8.60 1.94
N ALA A 201 -22.00 -7.80 2.16
CA ALA A 201 -22.44 -6.79 1.19
C ALA A 201 -21.39 -5.68 1.00
N GLN A 202 -20.74 -5.23 2.08
CA GLN A 202 -19.66 -4.26 2.03
C GLN A 202 -18.43 -4.79 1.27
N MET A 203 -18.03 -6.05 1.51
CA MET A 203 -16.92 -6.67 0.77
C MET A 203 -17.26 -6.86 -0.71
N LYS A 204 -18.48 -7.26 -1.03
CA LYS A 204 -18.96 -7.32 -2.41
C LYS A 204 -18.89 -5.96 -3.09
N LEU A 205 -19.36 -4.90 -2.44
CA LEU A 205 -19.31 -3.54 -2.96
C LEU A 205 -17.87 -3.11 -3.29
N LEU A 206 -16.92 -3.35 -2.38
CA LEU A 206 -15.50 -3.07 -2.61
C LEU A 206 -15.00 -3.80 -3.87
N SER A 207 -15.31 -5.09 -3.99
CA SER A 207 -14.88 -5.91 -5.14
C SER A 207 -15.48 -5.41 -6.45
N ASP A 208 -16.80 -5.20 -6.49
CA ASP A 208 -17.52 -4.74 -7.68
C ASP A 208 -17.00 -3.39 -8.20
N HIS A 209 -16.54 -2.52 -7.29
CA HIS A 209 -16.01 -1.20 -7.62
C HIS A 209 -14.49 -1.17 -7.79
N GLY A 210 -13.83 -2.33 -7.77
CA GLY A 210 -12.39 -2.46 -8.05
C GLY A 210 -11.48 -1.90 -6.96
N TYR A 211 -11.93 -1.91 -5.70
CA TYR A 211 -11.06 -1.65 -4.56
C TYR A 211 -10.03 -2.77 -4.41
N HIS A 212 -8.90 -2.41 -3.84
CA HIS A 212 -7.86 -3.35 -3.48
C HIS A 212 -7.38 -3.05 -2.07
N THR A 213 -7.23 -4.13 -1.33
CA THR A 213 -6.70 -4.09 0.03
C THR A 213 -5.18 -3.98 0.01
N ILE A 214 -4.64 -3.22 0.95
CA ILE A 214 -3.20 -3.06 1.14
C ILE A 214 -2.73 -3.68 2.46
N THR A 215 -1.43 -3.93 2.54
CA THR A 215 -0.74 -4.46 3.72
C THR A 215 -0.23 -3.35 4.65
N LEU A 216 0.13 -3.68 5.90
CA LEU A 216 0.74 -2.71 6.84
C LEU A 216 2.04 -2.10 6.30
N PRO A 217 2.98 -2.88 5.71
CA PRO A 217 4.19 -2.31 5.13
C PRO A 217 3.93 -1.40 3.91
N GLU A 218 2.87 -1.68 3.13
CA GLU A 218 2.46 -0.83 2.02
C GLU A 218 1.92 0.50 2.49
N LEU A 219 1.05 0.50 3.51
CA LEU A 219 0.54 1.73 4.11
C LEU A 219 1.67 2.54 4.77
N GLU A 220 2.59 1.90 5.49
CA GLU A 220 3.72 2.59 6.11
C GLU A 220 4.62 3.26 5.06
N GLN A 221 4.91 2.58 3.94
CA GLN A 221 5.68 3.19 2.85
C GLN A 221 4.93 4.33 2.17
N PHE A 222 3.60 4.23 2.03
CA PHE A 222 2.75 5.30 1.50
C PHE A 222 2.76 6.53 2.40
N LEU A 223 2.52 6.32 3.69
CA LEU A 223 2.58 7.34 4.73
C LEU A 223 3.91 8.11 4.70
N ARG A 224 5.02 7.39 4.54
CA ARG A 224 6.38 7.96 4.47
C ARG A 224 6.74 8.57 3.10
N GLY A 225 5.82 8.60 2.14
CA GLY A 225 6.07 9.09 0.78
C GLY A 225 7.05 8.25 -0.04
N LYS A 226 7.35 7.03 0.42
CA LYS A 226 8.29 6.09 -0.23
C LYS A 226 7.62 5.20 -1.27
N ARG A 227 6.29 5.10 -1.23
CA ARG A 227 5.49 4.32 -2.18
C ARG A 227 4.22 5.07 -2.54
N SER A 228 3.90 5.11 -3.83
CA SER A 228 2.57 5.52 -4.26
C SER A 228 1.67 4.29 -4.37
N LEU A 229 0.39 4.46 -4.04
CA LEU A 229 -0.63 3.43 -4.06
C LEU A 229 -1.66 3.71 -5.18
N PRO A 230 -2.31 2.67 -5.74
CA PRO A 230 -3.38 2.89 -6.71
C PRO A 230 -4.61 3.54 -6.04
N ALA A 231 -5.35 4.36 -6.79
CA ALA A 231 -6.64 4.88 -6.34
C ALA A 231 -7.59 3.71 -6.03
N LYS A 232 -8.44 3.85 -5.00
CA LYS A 232 -9.25 2.76 -4.41
C LYS A 232 -8.44 1.74 -3.59
N SER A 233 -7.28 2.14 -3.08
CA SER A 233 -6.61 1.45 -1.97
C SER A 233 -7.42 1.61 -0.69
N ILE A 234 -7.61 0.53 0.04
CA ILE A 234 -8.29 0.50 1.34
C ILE A 234 -7.55 -0.45 2.27
N MET A 235 -7.60 -0.21 3.58
CA MET A 235 -7.10 -1.15 4.58
C MET A 235 -8.26 -1.61 5.47
N ILE A 236 -8.37 -2.93 5.66
CA ILE A 236 -9.42 -3.57 6.45
C ILE A 236 -8.80 -4.09 7.75
N HIS A 237 -9.26 -3.55 8.88
CA HIS A 237 -8.82 -3.94 10.22
C HIS A 237 -9.90 -4.72 10.97
N PHE A 238 -9.43 -5.59 11.85
CA PHE A 238 -10.21 -6.21 12.90
C PHE A 238 -9.47 -6.06 14.23
N ASP A 239 -10.09 -5.45 15.23
CA ASP A 239 -9.51 -5.36 16.57
C ASP A 239 -9.95 -6.58 17.42
N ASP A 240 -9.37 -6.71 18.61
CA ASP A 240 -9.62 -7.72 19.66
C ASP A 240 -9.23 -9.18 19.38
N GLY A 241 -9.14 -9.60 18.12
CA GLY A 241 -8.80 -10.98 17.77
C GLY A 241 -9.91 -11.99 18.05
N LEU A 242 -11.15 -11.64 17.72
CA LEU A 242 -12.34 -12.46 17.96
C LEU A 242 -12.42 -13.66 17.00
N LYS A 243 -12.91 -14.79 17.50
CA LYS A 243 -13.08 -16.04 16.75
C LYS A 243 -13.99 -15.89 15.54
N THR A 244 -14.93 -14.96 15.59
CA THR A 244 -15.82 -14.65 14.46
C THR A 244 -15.07 -14.14 13.23
N ASN A 245 -13.86 -13.62 13.40
CA ASN A 245 -13.03 -13.23 12.26
C ASN A 245 -12.60 -14.45 11.45
N TYR A 246 -12.34 -15.58 12.11
CA TYR A 246 -12.09 -16.87 11.44
C TYR A 246 -13.36 -17.46 10.82
N ILE A 247 -14.48 -17.42 11.55
CA ILE A 247 -15.73 -18.06 11.12
C ILE A 247 -16.40 -17.30 9.95
N TYR A 248 -16.37 -15.96 9.98
CA TYR A 248 -17.17 -15.12 9.08
C TYR A 248 -16.33 -14.23 8.17
N ALA A 249 -15.35 -13.51 8.70
CA ALA A 249 -14.57 -12.58 7.87
C ALA A 249 -13.64 -13.31 6.90
N TYR A 250 -12.88 -14.28 7.40
CA TYR A 250 -11.88 -15.03 6.66
C TYR A 250 -12.40 -15.66 5.36
N PRO A 251 -13.50 -16.44 5.33
CA PRO A 251 -14.00 -17.02 4.08
C PRO A 251 -14.45 -15.95 3.06
N VAL A 252 -15.10 -14.86 3.50
CA VAL A 252 -15.56 -13.79 2.62
C VAL A 252 -14.37 -13.03 2.02
N LEU A 253 -13.39 -12.67 2.84
CA LEU A 253 -12.18 -11.99 2.36
C LEU A 253 -11.40 -12.86 1.36
N LYS A 254 -11.31 -14.17 1.63
CA LYS A 254 -10.69 -15.14 0.72
C LYS A 254 -11.40 -15.23 -0.63
N GLN A 255 -12.74 -15.22 -0.62
CA GLN A 255 -13.56 -15.22 -1.84
C GLN A 255 -13.25 -14.01 -2.75
N TYR A 256 -13.01 -12.84 -2.17
CA TYR A 256 -12.71 -11.61 -2.91
C TYR A 256 -11.22 -11.32 -3.09
N HIS A 257 -10.34 -12.24 -2.68
CA HIS A 257 -8.89 -12.05 -2.67
C HIS A 257 -8.44 -10.77 -1.96
N PHE A 258 -9.13 -10.44 -0.87
CA PHE A 258 -8.81 -9.32 -0.01
C PHE A 258 -7.87 -9.73 1.10
N HIS A 259 -7.02 -8.77 1.48
CA HIS A 259 -6.11 -8.82 2.60
C HIS A 259 -6.69 -8.00 3.76
N ALA A 260 -6.50 -8.48 4.98
CA ALA A 260 -6.92 -7.78 6.19
C ALA A 260 -5.85 -7.83 7.28
N VAL A 261 -6.03 -7.01 8.32
CA VAL A 261 -5.16 -6.98 9.48
C VAL A 261 -5.98 -7.28 10.72
N ALA A 262 -5.52 -8.17 11.58
CA ALA A 262 -6.09 -8.38 12.91
C ALA A 262 -5.14 -7.88 14.01
N PHE A 263 -5.59 -6.92 14.83
CA PHE A 263 -4.88 -6.47 16.02
C PHE A 263 -5.30 -7.33 17.21
N LEU A 264 -4.37 -8.15 17.71
CA LEU A 264 -4.65 -9.19 18.71
C LEU A 264 -4.35 -8.73 20.12
N ILE A 265 -5.25 -9.05 21.05
CA ILE A 265 -4.99 -9.02 22.48
C ILE A 265 -4.39 -10.38 22.85
N THR A 266 -3.06 -10.47 22.81
CA THR A 266 -2.40 -11.79 22.73
C THR A 266 -2.60 -12.69 23.95
N SER A 267 -2.95 -12.15 25.13
CA SER A 267 -3.30 -12.96 26.31
C SER A 267 -4.68 -13.61 26.23
N ARG A 268 -5.56 -13.15 25.33
CA ARG A 268 -6.91 -13.70 25.14
C ARG A 268 -6.93 -14.84 24.12
N ASN A 269 -5.88 -14.98 23.32
CA ASN A 269 -5.77 -16.07 22.36
C ASN A 269 -5.58 -17.42 23.05
N THR A 270 -6.24 -18.45 22.52
CA THR A 270 -6.26 -19.79 23.13
C THR A 270 -5.23 -20.72 22.47
N SER A 271 -4.70 -21.68 23.23
CA SER A 271 -3.72 -22.65 22.71
C SER A 271 -4.31 -23.66 21.74
N ALA A 272 -5.61 -23.97 21.87
CA ALA A 272 -6.30 -24.97 21.08
C ALA A 272 -7.63 -24.43 20.53
N VAL A 273 -8.05 -25.00 19.40
CA VAL A 273 -9.34 -24.67 18.78
C VAL A 273 -10.48 -25.06 19.72
N GLN A 274 -11.39 -24.14 19.96
CA GLN A 274 -12.62 -24.37 20.71
C GLN A 274 -13.83 -24.47 19.77
N PRO A 275 -14.89 -25.24 20.11
CA PRO A 275 -16.15 -25.19 19.37
C PRO A 275 -16.70 -23.76 19.31
N PHE A 276 -17.21 -23.35 18.14
CA PHE A 276 -17.80 -22.03 17.98
C PHE A 276 -19.14 -21.94 18.70
N ARG A 277 -19.32 -20.85 19.44
CA ARG A 277 -20.52 -20.51 20.19
C ARG A 277 -20.84 -19.02 19.99
N PRO A 278 -21.89 -18.67 19.24
CA PRO A 278 -22.22 -17.27 18.95
C PRO A 278 -22.74 -16.51 20.18
N ASP A 279 -23.10 -17.20 21.25
CA ASP A 279 -23.70 -16.63 22.45
C ASP A 279 -22.68 -16.19 23.51
N ILE A 280 -21.38 -16.33 23.23
CA ILE A 280 -20.28 -15.91 24.11
C ILE A 280 -19.17 -15.24 23.31
N LEU A 281 -18.41 -14.37 23.97
CA LEU A 281 -17.26 -13.73 23.35
C LEU A 281 -16.08 -14.70 23.31
N GLN A 282 -15.76 -15.20 22.12
CA GLN A 282 -14.63 -16.11 21.90
C GLN A 282 -13.51 -15.42 21.12
N PHE A 283 -12.28 -15.79 21.45
CA PHE A 283 -11.07 -15.29 20.82
C PHE A 283 -10.43 -16.36 19.95
N LEU A 284 -9.68 -15.93 18.94
CA LEU A 284 -8.95 -16.82 18.06
C LEU A 284 -7.96 -17.69 18.85
N SER A 285 -7.85 -18.95 18.46
CA SER A 285 -6.75 -19.81 18.88
C SER A 285 -5.50 -19.60 18.01
N TRP A 286 -4.32 -19.93 18.52
CA TRP A 286 -3.08 -19.88 17.74
C TRP A 286 -3.13 -20.73 16.46
N PRO A 287 -3.69 -21.95 16.45
CA PRO A 287 -3.90 -22.70 15.21
C PRO A 287 -4.79 -21.99 14.18
N GLU A 288 -5.86 -21.31 14.60
CA GLU A 288 -6.72 -20.52 13.69
C GLU A 288 -5.98 -19.31 13.13
N ILE A 289 -5.19 -18.62 13.96
CA ILE A 289 -4.32 -17.51 13.53
C ILE A 289 -3.38 -18.00 12.44
N ASP A 290 -2.74 -19.16 12.60
CA ASP A 290 -1.83 -19.71 11.61
C ASP A 290 -2.53 -20.09 10.30
N GLN A 291 -3.75 -20.61 10.36
CA GLN A 291 -4.55 -20.92 9.17
C GLN A 291 -4.98 -19.68 8.38
N MET A 292 -5.16 -18.53 9.04
CA MET A 292 -5.63 -17.29 8.43
C MET A 292 -4.52 -16.48 7.73
N ARG A 293 -3.24 -16.88 7.85
CA ARG A 293 -2.10 -16.07 7.38
C ARG A 293 -2.03 -15.85 5.86
N ASP A 294 -2.81 -16.58 5.07
CA ASP A 294 -2.95 -16.34 3.63
C ASP A 294 -3.80 -15.10 3.32
N VAL A 295 -4.60 -14.63 4.28
CA VAL A 295 -5.52 -13.48 4.15
C VAL A 295 -5.20 -12.38 5.17
N PHE A 296 -4.77 -12.76 6.37
CA PHE A 296 -4.57 -11.85 7.51
C PHE A 296 -3.10 -11.63 7.86
N GLU A 297 -2.74 -10.37 8.01
CA GLU A 297 -1.62 -9.93 8.84
C GLU A 297 -2.06 -9.81 10.31
N PHE A 298 -1.16 -10.09 11.24
CA PHE A 298 -1.44 -10.01 12.68
C PHE A 298 -0.54 -9.00 13.37
N ALA A 299 -1.14 -8.09 14.13
CA ALA A 299 -0.48 -6.96 14.79
C ALA A 299 -0.93 -6.82 16.25
N SER A 300 -0.29 -5.93 17.01
CA SER A 300 -0.47 -5.88 18.46
C SER A 300 -1.64 -4.98 18.87
N HIS A 301 -2.55 -5.52 19.68
CA HIS A 301 -3.54 -4.77 20.46
C HIS A 301 -3.27 -4.86 21.97
N THR A 302 -1.98 -4.87 22.35
CA THR A 302 -1.45 -5.20 23.69
C THR A 302 -1.41 -6.69 23.98
N HIS A 303 -0.70 -7.08 25.04
CA HIS A 303 -0.78 -8.44 25.55
C HIS A 303 -1.98 -8.62 26.46
N ALA A 304 -2.11 -7.84 27.53
CA ALA A 304 -3.14 -7.96 28.56
C ALA A 304 -3.72 -6.60 29.02
N LEU A 305 -3.40 -5.50 28.34
CA LEU A 305 -3.81 -4.15 28.73
C LEU A 305 -5.13 -3.67 28.10
N HIS A 306 -5.87 -4.56 27.44
CA HIS A 306 -7.18 -4.27 26.85
C HIS A 306 -8.32 -4.40 27.88
N ASN A 307 -8.20 -3.70 29.00
CA ASN A 307 -9.25 -3.54 30.01
C ASN A 307 -9.35 -2.06 30.38
N ARG A 308 -10.50 -1.64 30.88
CA ARG A 308 -10.75 -0.28 31.37
C ARG A 308 -11.40 -0.31 32.73
N GLY A 309 -11.06 0.67 33.56
CA GLY A 309 -11.72 0.87 34.84
C GLY A 309 -13.15 1.41 34.68
N THR A 310 -13.84 1.57 35.80
CA THR A 310 -15.18 2.18 35.86
C THR A 310 -15.20 3.66 35.44
N ASP A 311 -14.05 4.34 35.51
CA ASP A 311 -13.84 5.69 34.98
C ASP A 311 -13.67 5.75 33.46
N GLY A 312 -13.77 4.61 32.77
CA GLY A 312 -13.65 4.52 31.32
C GLY A 312 -12.22 4.65 30.79
N ILE A 313 -11.22 4.80 31.67
CA ILE A 313 -9.81 4.91 31.29
C ILE A 313 -9.21 3.50 31.20
N GLY A 314 -8.63 3.19 30.03
CA GLY A 314 -7.97 1.94 29.71
C GLY A 314 -6.66 1.75 30.47
N ASN A 315 -6.30 0.50 30.76
CA ASN A 315 -5.11 0.16 31.52
C ASN A 315 -3.82 0.66 30.83
N LEU A 316 -3.77 0.71 29.49
CA LEU A 316 -2.64 1.28 28.75
C LEU A 316 -2.31 2.74 29.16
N MET A 317 -3.30 3.49 29.65
CA MET A 317 -3.14 4.88 30.08
C MET A 317 -2.73 5.02 31.54
N LYS A 318 -2.94 3.98 32.34
CA LYS A 318 -2.81 4.02 33.80
C LYS A 318 -1.63 3.23 34.33
N GLU A 319 -1.34 2.10 33.70
CA GLU A 319 -0.31 1.20 34.18
C GLU A 319 1.06 1.86 34.18
N PRO A 320 1.94 1.49 35.13
CA PRO A 320 3.30 1.99 35.16
C PRO A 320 4.03 1.74 33.85
N ARG A 321 4.94 2.65 33.49
CA ARG A 321 5.76 2.58 32.27
C ARG A 321 6.41 1.20 32.07
N ALA A 322 6.96 0.61 33.14
CA ALA A 322 7.59 -0.71 33.08
C ALA A 322 6.60 -1.82 32.68
N THR A 323 5.38 -1.79 33.23
CA THR A 323 4.30 -2.72 32.90
C THR A 323 3.90 -2.58 31.43
N VAL A 324 3.67 -1.35 30.97
CA VAL A 324 3.32 -1.09 29.56
C VAL A 324 4.43 -1.55 28.61
N LYS A 325 5.70 -1.29 28.95
CA LYS A 325 6.84 -1.72 28.15
C LYS A 325 6.94 -3.25 28.07
N ALA A 326 6.79 -3.94 29.19
CA ALA A 326 6.83 -5.40 29.25
C ALA A 326 5.68 -6.03 28.45
N ASP A 327 4.47 -5.50 28.58
CA ASP A 327 3.28 -5.93 27.85
C ASP A 327 3.48 -5.83 26.33
N LEU A 328 3.96 -4.68 25.86
CA LEU A 328 4.21 -4.42 24.45
C LEU A 328 5.34 -5.28 23.88
N LEU A 329 6.41 -5.54 24.65
CA LEU A 329 7.46 -6.47 24.22
C LEU A 329 6.94 -7.91 24.14
N GLN A 330 6.07 -8.33 25.07
CA GLN A 330 5.47 -9.65 25.07
C GLN A 330 4.55 -9.86 23.88
N SER A 331 3.65 -8.90 23.58
CA SER A 331 2.77 -9.01 22.41
C SER A 331 3.57 -9.09 21.11
N ARG A 332 4.62 -8.27 20.96
CA ARG A 332 5.53 -8.35 19.81
C ARG A 332 6.18 -9.71 19.67
N LYS A 333 6.71 -10.27 20.76
CA LYS A 333 7.37 -11.57 20.76
C LYS A 333 6.43 -12.66 20.23
N LEU A 334 5.18 -12.66 20.68
CA LEU A 334 4.16 -13.60 20.24
C LEU A 334 3.69 -13.38 18.79
N LEU A 335 3.87 -12.16 18.27
CA LEU A 335 3.45 -11.76 16.93
C LEU A 335 4.64 -11.56 15.98
N ASN A 336 5.65 -12.42 16.09
CA ASN A 336 6.82 -12.45 15.20
C ASN A 336 7.53 -11.10 15.04
N GLY A 337 7.59 -10.32 16.12
CA GLY A 337 8.29 -9.04 16.15
C GLY A 337 7.56 -7.90 15.41
N THR A 338 6.23 -8.00 15.24
CA THR A 338 5.41 -6.95 14.60
C THR A 338 5.78 -5.55 15.10
N THR A 339 5.76 -4.57 14.19
CA THR A 339 6.04 -3.16 14.48
C THR A 339 4.79 -2.29 14.39
N TYR A 340 3.61 -2.92 14.33
CA TYR A 340 2.33 -2.25 14.13
C TYR A 340 1.41 -2.41 15.35
N PHE A 341 0.73 -1.32 15.72
CA PHE A 341 -0.06 -1.26 16.95
C PHE A 341 -1.44 -0.62 16.75
N ALA A 342 -2.46 -1.05 17.49
CA ALA A 342 -3.71 -0.31 17.63
C ALA A 342 -3.94 -0.02 19.12
N TYR A 343 -4.30 1.22 19.47
CA TYR A 343 -4.55 1.59 20.86
C TYR A 343 -5.89 1.01 21.35
N PRO A 344 -5.92 0.22 22.44
CA PRO A 344 -7.16 -0.16 23.11
C PRO A 344 -8.04 1.06 23.37
N PHE A 345 -9.31 0.97 22.97
CA PHE A 345 -10.30 2.06 23.08
C PHE A 345 -9.89 3.38 22.38
N GLY A 346 -8.84 3.38 21.55
CA GLY A 346 -8.26 4.57 20.92
C GLY A 346 -7.56 5.53 21.89
N GLN A 347 -7.31 5.10 23.14
CA GLN A 347 -6.73 5.96 24.17
C GLN A 347 -5.21 5.88 24.18
N TYR A 348 -4.57 7.05 24.15
CA TYR A 348 -3.11 7.16 24.19
C TYR A 348 -2.68 8.49 24.83
N LYS A 349 -1.44 8.50 25.34
CA LYS A 349 -0.73 9.71 25.80
C LYS A 349 0.68 9.74 25.20
N GLN A 350 1.35 10.88 25.29
CA GLN A 350 2.73 11.03 24.79
C GLN A 350 3.67 9.95 25.35
N GLU A 351 3.49 9.60 26.62
CA GLU A 351 4.27 8.55 27.27
C GLU A 351 4.08 7.18 26.61
N THR A 352 2.86 6.81 26.23
CA THR A 352 2.57 5.56 25.50
C THR A 352 3.27 5.55 24.14
N ILE A 353 3.27 6.68 23.41
CA ILE A 353 3.98 6.83 22.13
C ILE A 353 5.49 6.65 22.31
N ASN A 354 6.06 7.19 23.39
CA ASN A 354 7.49 7.03 23.70
C ASN A 354 7.83 5.54 23.94
N ILE A 355 6.99 4.83 24.68
CA ILE A 355 7.18 3.39 24.93
C ILE A 355 7.04 2.58 23.62
N LEU A 356 6.08 2.91 22.75
CA LEU A 356 5.95 2.27 21.44
C LEU A 356 7.23 2.41 20.61
N LYS A 357 7.80 3.62 20.54
CA LYS A 357 9.08 3.87 19.85
C LYS A 357 10.21 3.03 20.43
N GLU A 358 10.36 3.01 21.75
CA GLU A 358 11.42 2.24 22.43
C GLU A 358 11.28 0.74 22.29
N THR A 359 10.05 0.24 22.20
CA THR A 359 9.78 -1.17 21.99
C THR A 359 9.83 -1.55 20.51
N GLY A 360 10.11 -0.59 19.62
CA GLY A 360 10.38 -0.79 18.20
C GLY A 360 9.15 -0.74 17.30
N PHE A 361 7.99 -0.28 17.78
CA PHE A 361 6.84 -0.04 16.90
C PHE A 361 7.14 1.14 16.00
N THR A 362 6.61 1.12 14.78
CA THR A 362 6.86 2.15 13.77
C THR A 362 5.58 2.86 13.33
N MET A 363 4.41 2.27 13.59
CA MET A 363 3.12 2.82 13.21
C MET A 363 2.01 2.34 14.17
N ALA A 364 1.08 3.23 14.52
CA ALA A 364 -0.01 2.97 15.44
C ALA A 364 -1.34 3.64 15.04
N PHE A 365 -2.45 2.95 15.29
CA PHE A 365 -3.80 3.36 14.89
C PHE A 365 -4.68 3.74 16.09
N THR A 366 -5.43 4.83 15.93
CA THR A 366 -6.39 5.37 16.90
C THR A 366 -7.84 5.03 16.50
N THR A 367 -8.82 5.57 17.21
CA THR A 367 -10.25 5.52 16.82
C THR A 367 -10.76 6.84 16.25
N LYS A 368 -9.88 7.82 16.00
CA LYS A 368 -10.26 9.10 15.40
C LYS A 368 -10.67 8.88 13.95
N VAL A 369 -11.82 9.43 13.58
CA VAL A 369 -12.38 9.31 12.23
C VAL A 369 -11.52 10.05 11.22
N GLY A 370 -11.15 9.36 10.14
CA GLY A 370 -10.40 9.95 9.03
C GLY A 370 -9.63 8.93 8.19
N THR A 371 -9.07 9.43 7.10
CA THR A 371 -8.19 8.70 6.18
C THR A 371 -6.73 8.89 6.58
N VAL A 372 -5.86 8.02 6.07
CA VAL A 372 -4.40 8.15 6.18
C VAL A 372 -3.84 8.81 4.93
N LYS A 373 -2.99 9.82 5.11
CA LYS A 373 -2.34 10.60 4.05
C LYS A 373 -0.82 10.57 4.19
N PRO A 374 -0.06 10.78 3.11
CA PRO A 374 1.38 10.95 3.22
C PRO A 374 1.73 12.11 4.16
N GLY A 375 2.62 11.86 5.13
CA GLY A 375 3.06 12.84 6.12
C GLY A 375 2.25 12.87 7.42
N ASP A 376 1.16 12.10 7.57
CA ASP A 376 0.47 11.96 8.85
C ASP A 376 1.42 11.41 9.94
N ASP A 377 1.14 11.69 11.21
CA ASP A 377 1.93 11.13 12.32
C ASP A 377 1.74 9.61 12.36
N PRO A 378 2.82 8.82 12.17
CA PRO A 378 2.72 7.37 12.14
C PRO A 378 2.18 6.76 13.43
N TYR A 379 2.25 7.45 14.58
CA TYR A 379 1.75 6.92 15.85
C TYR A 379 0.31 7.34 16.17
N GLN A 380 -0.37 8.06 15.28
CA GLN A 380 -1.70 8.61 15.53
C GLN A 380 -2.62 8.46 14.31
N LEU A 381 -2.52 7.35 13.58
CA LEU A 381 -3.29 7.16 12.36
C LEU A 381 -4.79 7.04 12.64
N ASN A 382 -5.58 7.70 11.79
CA ASN A 382 -7.04 7.71 11.87
C ASN A 382 -7.65 6.43 11.27
N ARG A 383 -8.87 6.09 11.71
CA ARG A 383 -9.65 4.93 11.23
C ARG A 383 -11.13 5.26 11.23
N HIS A 384 -11.90 4.56 10.39
CA HIS A 384 -13.35 4.58 10.39
C HIS A 384 -13.89 3.31 11.06
N GLY A 385 -14.55 3.47 12.21
CA GLY A 385 -15.25 2.36 12.87
C GLY A 385 -16.50 1.99 12.09
N ILE A 386 -16.66 0.70 11.78
CA ILE A 386 -17.86 0.15 11.16
C ILE A 386 -18.68 -0.57 12.23
N GLY A 387 -19.93 -0.14 12.39
CA GLY A 387 -20.87 -0.67 13.37
C GLY A 387 -22.18 -1.15 12.71
N PRO A 388 -23.12 -1.70 13.52
CA PRO A 388 -24.41 -2.18 13.00
C PRO A 388 -25.22 -1.08 12.32
N ASP A 389 -25.06 0.17 12.76
CA ASP A 389 -25.79 1.32 12.21
C ASP A 389 -25.15 1.89 10.92
N THR A 390 -23.97 1.41 10.52
CA THR A 390 -23.28 1.90 9.31
C THR A 390 -23.99 1.40 8.06
N THR A 391 -24.88 2.24 7.53
CA THR A 391 -25.62 1.95 6.29
C THR A 391 -24.68 1.75 5.10
N LEU A 392 -25.16 1.12 4.03
CA LEU A 392 -24.36 0.96 2.81
C LEU A 392 -23.99 2.32 2.17
N GLU A 393 -24.86 3.32 2.27
CA GLU A 393 -24.58 4.68 1.78
C GLU A 393 -23.51 5.38 2.62
N GLU A 394 -23.58 5.26 3.94
CA GLU A 394 -22.50 5.75 4.80
C GLU A 394 -21.18 5.02 4.51
N PHE A 395 -21.24 3.71 4.29
CA PHE A 395 -20.07 2.93 3.90
C PHE A 395 -19.47 3.43 2.58
N LYS A 396 -20.28 3.71 1.55
CA LYS A 396 -19.82 4.34 0.29
C LYS A 396 -19.09 5.66 0.54
N HIS A 397 -19.61 6.50 1.44
CA HIS A 397 -18.96 7.76 1.81
C HIS A 397 -17.61 7.53 2.49
N ILE A 398 -17.55 6.60 3.45
CA ILE A 398 -16.32 6.20 4.16
C ILE A 398 -15.24 5.73 3.20
N ILE A 399 -15.60 4.88 2.23
CA ILE A 399 -14.65 4.33 1.24
C ILE A 399 -14.36 5.33 0.10
N ARG A 400 -14.96 6.52 0.14
CA ARG A 400 -14.82 7.57 -0.88
C ARG A 400 -15.25 7.08 -2.28
N LEU A 401 -16.31 6.29 -2.34
CA LEU A 401 -16.90 5.90 -3.62
C LEU A 401 -17.59 7.14 -4.21
N VAL A 402 -17.02 7.67 -5.30
CA VAL A 402 -17.64 8.73 -6.09
C VAL A 402 -18.43 8.05 -7.19
N GLU A 403 -19.74 8.32 -7.24
CA GLU A 403 -20.66 7.83 -8.26
C GLU A 403 -20.34 8.36 -9.67
#